data_AF-A0A699XIW0-F1
#
_entry.id   AF-A0A699XIW0-F1
#
_cell.length_a   1.000
_cell.length_b   1.000
_cell.length_c   1.000
_cell.angle_alpha   90.00
_cell.angle_beta   90.00
_cell.angle_gamma   90.00
#
_symmetry.space_group_name_H-M   'P 1'
#
loop_
_entity.id
_entity.type
_entity.pdbx_description
1 polymer ?
#
loop_
_entity_poly.entity_id
_entity_poly.type
_entity_poly.pdbx_seq_one_letter_code
_entity_poly.pdbx_strand_id
1 'polypeptide(L)'
;EKVKTFFSDIDKENWKVAVGGNNEERTGYFITPTIIDNPADSSRIVTEEPFGPIVPLLSWNEEEEVIARANNTTMGLGASV
;
A
#
# COMPACT_ATOMS: atom_id res chain seq x y z
N GLU A 1 9.80 7.88 -10.50
CA GLU A 1 8.61 7.97 -11.35
C GLU A 1 7.50 6.96 -11.00
N LYS A 2 7.69 5.62 -11.09
CA LYS A 2 6.62 4.65 -10.75
C LYS A 2 5.98 4.86 -9.37
N VAL A 3 6.79 4.90 -8.31
CA VAL A 3 6.29 5.03 -6.93
C VAL A 3 5.44 6.30 -6.74
N LYS A 4 5.81 7.41 -7.41
CA LYS A 4 5.08 8.68 -7.33
C LYS A 4 3.62 8.57 -7.81
N THR A 5 3.31 7.61 -8.69
CA THR A 5 1.93 7.44 -9.18
C THR A 5 0.99 6.96 -8.07
N PHE A 6 1.48 6.14 -7.12
CA PHE A 6 0.71 5.73 -5.96
C PHE A 6 0.42 6.91 -5.02
N PHE A 7 1.32 7.88 -4.91
CA PHE A 7 1.09 9.11 -4.14
C PHE A 7 0.04 10.00 -4.79
N SER A 8 0.04 10.11 -6.13
CA SER A 8 -1.03 10.80 -6.86
C SER A 8 -2.40 10.15 -6.68
N ASP A 9 -2.45 8.86 -6.36
CA ASP A 9 -3.71 8.14 -6.19
C ASP A 9 -4.30 8.32 -4.78
N ILE A 10 -3.50 8.76 -3.79
CA ILE A 10 -3.97 9.02 -2.41
C ILE A 10 -5.18 9.97 -2.42
N ASP A 11 -5.05 11.11 -3.09
CA ASP A 11 -6.12 12.12 -3.15
C ASP A 11 -7.25 11.69 -4.09
N LYS A 12 -6.94 10.98 -5.18
CA LYS A 12 -7.95 10.54 -6.17
C LYS A 12 -8.88 9.48 -5.61
N GLU A 13 -8.32 8.52 -4.88
CA GLU A 13 -9.04 7.40 -4.29
C GLU A 13 -9.49 7.69 -2.85
N ASN A 14 -9.18 8.88 -2.33
CA ASN A 14 -9.49 9.32 -0.97
C ASN A 14 -8.97 8.33 0.10
N TRP A 15 -7.74 7.86 -0.07
CA TRP A 15 -7.10 6.94 0.86
C TRP A 15 -6.76 7.63 2.18
N LYS A 16 -7.05 6.96 3.28
CA LYS A 16 -6.67 7.43 4.61
C LYS A 16 -5.18 7.22 4.82
N VAL A 17 -4.43 8.29 5.07
CA VAL A 17 -3.00 8.22 5.36
C VAL A 17 -2.79 8.18 6.88
N ALA A 18 -2.13 7.14 7.39
CA ALA A 18 -1.75 7.07 8.80
C ALA A 18 -0.46 7.86 9.09
N VAL A 19 0.51 7.80 8.18
CA VAL A 19 1.77 8.55 8.26
C VAL A 19 2.32 8.79 6.86
N GLY A 20 3.07 9.89 6.68
CA GLY A 20 3.68 10.25 5.41
C GLY A 20 2.67 10.84 4.44
N GLY A 21 2.58 10.29 3.23
CA GLY A 21 1.61 10.69 2.20
C GLY A 21 2.02 11.89 1.36
N ASN A 22 3.11 12.58 1.73
CA ASN A 22 3.66 13.68 0.96
C ASN A 22 5.17 13.50 0.77
N ASN A 23 5.64 13.63 -0.46
CA ASN A 23 7.06 13.58 -0.80
C ASN A 23 7.63 15.00 -0.83
N GLU A 24 8.64 15.27 -0.01
CA GLU A 24 9.35 16.55 -0.03
C GLU A 24 10.23 16.66 -1.29
N GLU A 25 10.14 17.80 -1.97
CA GLU A 25 11.03 18.12 -3.09
C GLU A 25 12.44 18.41 -2.58
N ARG A 26 13.35 17.47 -2.81
CA ARG A 26 14.77 17.60 -2.46
C ARG A 26 15.65 16.89 -3.47
N THR A 27 16.92 17.30 -3.57
CA THR A 27 17.87 16.68 -4.50
C THR A 27 18.05 15.19 -4.21
N GLY A 28 17.77 14.34 -5.20
CA GLY A 28 17.86 12.87 -5.11
C GLY A 28 16.52 12.18 -5.35
N TYR A 29 16.50 10.84 -5.26
CA TYR A 29 15.30 10.02 -5.47
C TYR A 29 14.67 9.58 -4.15
N PHE A 30 14.40 10.55 -3.28
CA PHE A 30 13.84 10.29 -1.96
C PHE A 30 12.32 10.16 -2.02
N ILE A 31 11.79 9.18 -1.26
CA ILE A 31 10.35 8.96 -1.09
C ILE A 31 10.10 8.85 0.41
N THR A 32 9.07 9.55 0.89
CA THR A 32 8.66 9.54 2.30
C THR A 32 8.02 8.20 2.65
N PRO A 33 8.50 7.49 3.69
CA PRO A 33 7.82 6.31 4.21
C PRO A 33 6.35 6.61 4.53
N THR A 34 5.45 5.85 3.92
CA THR A 34 4.00 6.13 3.94
C THR A 34 3.20 4.88 4.28
N ILE A 35 2.23 5.02 5.17
CA ILE A 35 1.27 3.95 5.50
C ILE A 35 -0.12 4.41 5.11
N ILE A 36 -0.79 3.60 4.28
CA ILE A 36 -2.20 3.77 3.93
C ILE A 36 -3.05 2.90 4.86
N ASP A 37 -3.93 3.54 5.62
CA ASP A 37 -4.75 2.91 6.65
C ASP A 37 -6.05 2.36 6.08
N ASN A 38 -6.17 1.04 6.12
CA ASN A 38 -7.33 0.25 5.76
C ASN A 38 -7.95 0.62 4.40
N PRO A 39 -7.16 0.65 3.30
CA PRO A 39 -7.72 0.82 1.97
C PRO A 39 -8.56 -0.41 1.58
N ALA A 40 -9.42 -0.29 0.56
CA ALA A 40 -10.18 -1.42 0.06
C ALA A 40 -9.25 -2.54 -0.48
N ASP A 41 -9.64 -3.81 -0.31
CA ASP A 41 -8.87 -4.97 -0.79
C ASP A 41 -8.61 -4.93 -2.31
N SER A 42 -9.54 -4.36 -3.07
CA SER A 42 -9.42 -4.19 -4.52
C SER A 42 -8.61 -2.96 -4.93
N SER A 43 -8.13 -2.16 -3.97
CA SER A 43 -7.37 -0.95 -4.26
C SER A 43 -6.04 -1.28 -4.91
N ARG A 44 -5.56 -0.36 -5.74
CA ARG A 44 -4.29 -0.52 -6.45
C ARG A 44 -3.09 -0.66 -5.50
N ILE A 45 -3.10 0.03 -4.35
CA ILE A 45 -2.04 -0.08 -3.34
C ILE A 45 -1.98 -1.45 -2.65
N VAL A 46 -3.07 -2.22 -2.68
CA VAL A 46 -3.15 -3.58 -2.16
C VAL A 46 -2.80 -4.63 -3.23
N THR A 47 -3.22 -4.40 -4.46
CA THR A 47 -3.17 -5.42 -5.52
C THR A 47 -1.96 -5.32 -6.45
N GLU A 48 -1.32 -4.15 -6.55
CA GLU A 48 -0.09 -3.95 -7.33
C GLU A 48 1.13 -3.75 -6.45
N GLU A 49 2.30 -4.18 -6.95
CA GLU A 49 3.57 -3.97 -6.26
C GLU A 49 4.12 -2.55 -6.48
N PRO A 50 4.22 -1.70 -5.43
CA PRO A 50 4.65 -0.31 -5.58
C PRO A 50 6.16 -0.16 -5.83
N PHE A 51 6.97 -1.12 -5.36
CA PHE A 51 8.45 -1.05 -5.35
C PHE A 51 8.99 0.21 -4.66
N GLY A 52 8.34 0.65 -3.57
CA GLY A 52 8.75 1.82 -2.81
C GLY A 52 8.20 1.81 -1.39
N PRO A 53 8.60 2.77 -0.54
CA PRO A 53 8.24 2.80 0.88
C PRO A 53 6.83 3.36 1.09
N ILE A 54 5.83 2.76 0.43
CA ILE A 54 4.40 3.02 0.62
C ILE A 54 3.71 1.67 0.77
N VAL A 55 3.06 1.45 1.91
CA VAL A 55 2.47 0.15 2.26
C VAL A 55 1.04 0.29 2.76
N PRO A 56 0.12 -0.61 2.35
CA PRO A 56 -1.21 -0.67 2.93
C PRO A 56 -1.16 -1.42 4.27
N LEU A 57 -1.97 -0.99 5.23
CA LEU A 57 -2.26 -1.69 6.47
C LEU A 57 -3.73 -2.11 6.46
N LEU A 58 -4.02 -3.41 6.56
CA LEU A 58 -5.38 -3.94 6.53
C LEU A 58 -5.70 -4.66 7.82
N SER A 59 -6.88 -4.39 8.39
CA SER A 59 -7.41 -5.15 9.52
C SER A 59 -8.24 -6.35 9.06
N TRP A 60 -8.28 -7.39 9.89
CA TRP A 60 -9.07 -8.61 9.73
C TRP A 60 -9.47 -9.12 11.12
N ASN A 61 -10.48 -10.00 11.21
CA ASN A 61 -10.95 -10.52 12.51
C ASN A 61 -10.82 -12.04 12.64
N GLU A 62 -11.06 -12.78 11.56
CA GLU A 62 -11.07 -14.26 11.59
C GLU A 62 -9.88 -14.84 10.81
N GLU A 63 -9.33 -15.94 11.31
CA GLU A 63 -8.15 -16.57 10.71
C GLU A 63 -8.42 -17.05 9.28
N GLU A 64 -9.56 -17.69 9.04
CA GLU A 64 -9.96 -18.16 7.72
C GLU A 64 -10.12 -17.00 6.73
N GLU A 65 -10.58 -15.84 7.19
CA GLU A 65 -10.72 -14.62 6.39
C GLU A 65 -9.36 -14.12 5.92
N VAL A 66 -8.39 -13.98 6.83
CA VAL A 66 -7.06 -13.46 6.47
C VAL A 66 -6.29 -14.43 5.59
N ILE A 67 -6.43 -15.75 5.80
CA ILE A 67 -5.81 -16.75 4.93
C ILE A 67 -6.37 -16.64 3.51
N ALA A 68 -7.68 -16.50 3.36
CA ALA A 68 -8.31 -16.32 2.05
C ALA A 68 -7.87 -15.00 1.39
N ARG A 69 -7.83 -13.90 2.15
CA ARG A 69 -7.41 -12.58 1.65
C ARG A 69 -5.95 -12.54 1.24
N ALA A 70 -5.04 -13.10 2.05
CA ALA A 70 -3.61 -13.14 1.76
C ALA A 70 -3.30 -13.96 0.49
N ASN A 71 -4.09 -14.99 0.21
CA ASN A 71 -3.95 -15.83 -0.98
C ASN A 71 -4.74 -15.32 -2.21
N ASN A 72 -5.54 -14.26 -2.07
CA ASN A 72 -6.30 -13.65 -3.18
C ASN A 72 -5.41 -12.73 -4.03
N THR A 73 -4.36 -13.29 -4.60
CA THR A 73 -3.38 -12.58 -5.42
C THR A 73 -2.83 -13.52 -6.50
N THR A 74 -2.32 -12.95 -7.58
CA THR A 74 -1.60 -13.72 -8.62
C THR A 74 -0.12 -13.93 -8.27
N MET A 75 0.33 -13.42 -7.12
CA MET A 75 1.71 -13.46 -6.63
C MET A 75 1.86 -14.44 -5.45
N GLY A 76 3.10 -14.80 -5.10
CA GLY A 76 3.36 -15.75 -3.99
C GLY A 76 4.83 -15.88 -3.63
N LEU A 77 5.58 -14.78 -3.67
CA LEU A 77 7.04 -14.80 -3.49
C LEU A 77 7.48 -15.12 -2.06
N GLY A 78 6.76 -14.61 -1.07
CA GLY A 78 7.05 -14.83 0.34
C GLY A 78 5.94 -14.29 1.23
N ALA A 79 5.86 -14.83 2.44
CA ALA A 79 4.96 -14.40 3.50
C ALA A 79 5.66 -14.56 4.86
N SER A 80 5.16 -13.88 5.89
CA SER A 80 5.65 -13.98 7.26
C SER A 80 4.45 -14.00 8.20
N VAL A 81 4.52 -14.85 9.24
CA VAL A 81 3.49 -15.04 10.28
C VAL A 81 4.19 -15.01 11.63
#